data_AF-A0A971KKG8-F1
#
_entry.id   AF-A0A971KKG8-F1
#
_cell.length_a   1.000
_cell.length_b   1.000
_cell.length_c   1.000
_cell.angle_alpha   90.00
_cell.angle_beta   90.00
_cell.angle_gamma   90.00
#
_symmetry.space_group_name_H-M   'P 1'
#
loop_
_entity.id
_entity.type
_entity.pdbx_description
1 polymer ?
#
loop_
_entity_poly.entity_id
_entity_poly.type
_entity_poly.pdbx_seq_one_letter_code
_entity_poly.pdbx_strand_id
1 'polypeptide(L)'
;EKGFSVVYDTAISVMYAFEVQKFDRAGGNAEEINSKVRRYLNCELLILDDLGTEMSTSFTSSALYNLINTRLIGGKKTIISTNLSADDMRRRYFPPIISRIEGEYICLNFAGRDVRAVKRERGME
;
A
#
# COMPACT_ATOMS: atom_id res chain seq x y z
N GLU A 1 -16.46 19.46 -13.58
CA GLU A 1 -15.69 18.21 -13.39
C GLU A 1 -16.05 17.58 -12.06
N LYS A 2 -16.18 16.25 -12.00
CA LYS A 2 -16.11 15.55 -10.71
C LYS A 2 -14.63 15.29 -10.46
N GLY A 3 -13.98 16.11 -9.64
CA GLY A 3 -12.60 15.88 -9.24
C GLY A 3 -12.54 14.64 -8.35
N PHE A 4 -11.68 13.67 -8.71
CA PHE A 4 -11.44 12.50 -7.87
C PHE A 4 -10.14 12.69 -7.08
N SER A 5 -10.19 12.41 -5.79
CA SER A 5 -9.02 12.40 -4.91
C SER A 5 -8.20 11.13 -5.15
N VAL A 6 -7.05 11.29 -5.79
CA VAL A 6 -6.09 10.21 -6.05
C VAL A 6 -4.84 10.40 -5.20
N VAL A 7 -4.35 9.31 -4.62
CA VAL A 7 -3.08 9.26 -3.89
C VAL A 7 -2.26 8.10 -4.43
N TYR A 8 -1.01 8.37 -4.78
CA TYR A 8 0.00 7.38 -5.09
C TYR A 8 1.10 7.49 -4.05
N ASP A 9 1.46 6.38 -3.42
CA ASP A 9 2.58 6.33 -2.47
C ASP A 9 3.10 4.90 -2.28
N THR A 10 4.32 4.77 -1.80
CA THR A 10 4.95 3.47 -1.51
C THR A 10 4.42 2.87 -0.21
N ALA A 11 4.40 1.53 -0.11
CA ALA A 11 4.01 0.83 1.10
C ALA A 11 4.84 1.25 2.32
N ILE A 12 6.15 1.45 2.16
CA ILE A 12 7.04 1.95 3.22
C ILE A 12 6.57 3.31 3.75
N SER A 13 6.35 4.29 2.86
CA SER A 13 5.93 5.65 3.25
C SER A 13 4.59 5.65 3.97
N VAL A 14 3.63 4.86 3.47
CA VAL A 14 2.32 4.72 4.10
C VAL A 14 2.45 4.09 5.49
N MET A 15 3.16 2.95 5.62
CA MET A 15 3.33 2.30 6.92
C MET A 15 4.04 3.19 7.94
N TYR A 16 5.06 3.94 7.50
CA TYR A 16 5.75 4.92 8.33
C TYR A 16 4.80 6.01 8.84
N ALA A 17 3.92 6.55 7.99
CA ALA A 17 2.93 7.54 8.41
C ALA A 17 1.99 7.01 9.50
N PHE A 18 1.56 5.74 9.40
CA PHE A 18 0.78 5.10 10.46
C PHE A 18 1.58 4.91 11.75
N GLU A 19 2.88 4.60 11.65
CA GLU A 19 3.78 4.45 12.79
C GLU A 19 3.91 5.75 13.57
N VAL A 20 4.28 6.83 12.87
CA VAL A 20 4.40 8.18 13.45
C VAL A 20 3.08 8.60 14.07
N GLN A 21 1.93 8.37 13.41
CA GLN A 21 0.62 8.70 13.97
C GLN A 21 0.33 7.99 15.31
N LYS A 22 0.76 6.73 15.45
CA LYS A 22 0.48 5.94 16.65
C LYS A 22 1.42 6.27 17.80
N PHE A 23 2.71 6.45 17.51
CA PHE A 23 3.76 6.53 18.54
C PHE A 23 4.27 7.95 18.78
N ASP A 24 4.16 8.86 17.83
CA ASP A 24 4.67 10.22 17.92
C ASP A 24 3.51 11.25 17.99
N ARG A 25 2.71 11.13 19.05
CA ARG A 25 1.57 12.03 19.31
C ARG A 25 1.96 13.35 19.96
N ALA A 26 3.23 13.53 20.33
CA ALA A 26 3.71 14.67 21.12
C ALA A 26 4.54 15.68 20.33
N GLY A 27 4.90 15.41 19.07
CA GLY A 27 5.60 16.35 18.20
C GLY A 27 4.69 17.42 17.59
N GLY A 28 5.28 18.56 17.19
CA GLY A 28 4.57 19.69 16.57
C GLY A 28 3.87 19.41 15.23
N ASN A 29 4.11 18.23 14.64
CA ASN A 29 3.58 17.83 13.31
C ASN A 29 2.41 16.84 13.38
N ALA A 30 1.83 16.60 14.57
CA ALA A 30 0.77 15.59 14.75
C ALA A 30 -0.44 15.81 13.83
N GLU A 31 -0.86 17.06 13.60
CA GLU A 31 -2.01 17.35 12.73
C GLU A 31 -1.74 17.06 11.26
N GLU A 32 -0.51 17.32 10.79
CA GLU A 32 -0.10 17.02 9.42
C GLU A 32 -0.11 15.51 9.17
N ILE A 33 0.47 14.72 10.08
CA ILE A 33 0.48 13.26 10.00
C ILE A 33 -0.94 12.70 10.05
N ASN A 34 -1.80 13.22 10.95
CA ASN A 34 -3.20 12.84 11.00
C ASN A 34 -3.93 13.13 9.68
N SER A 35 -3.67 14.30 9.09
CA SER A 35 -4.23 14.66 7.78
C SER A 35 -3.76 13.71 6.67
N LYS A 36 -2.46 13.38 6.66
CA LYS A 36 -1.85 12.45 5.71
C LYS A 36 -2.46 11.04 5.81
N VAL A 37 -2.58 10.50 7.03
CA VAL A 37 -3.23 9.19 7.24
C VAL A 37 -4.72 9.22 6.87
N ARG A 38 -5.45 10.28 7.24
CA ARG A 38 -6.86 10.46 6.83
C ARG A 38 -6.99 10.49 5.30
N ARG A 39 -6.01 11.07 4.59
CA ARG A 39 -6.01 11.08 3.12
C ARG A 39 -5.82 9.68 2.55
N TYR A 40 -4.92 8.87 3.10
CA TYR A 40 -4.76 7.47 2.69
C TYR A 40 -6.02 6.63 2.94
N LEU A 41 -6.74 6.88 4.04
CA LEU A 41 -7.96 6.14 4.37
C LEU A 41 -9.16 6.57 3.52
N ASN A 42 -9.27 7.85 3.16
CA ASN A 42 -10.52 8.41 2.61
C ASN A 42 -10.49 8.79 1.13
N CYS A 43 -9.30 8.91 0.51
CA CYS A 43 -9.20 9.21 -0.91
C CYS A 43 -9.94 8.17 -1.77
N GLU A 44 -10.47 8.61 -2.90
CA GLU A 44 -11.29 7.78 -3.79
C GLU A 44 -10.47 6.67 -4.44
N LEU A 45 -9.22 6.96 -4.81
CA LEU A 45 -8.26 5.98 -5.29
C LEU A 45 -6.93 6.11 -4.55
N LEU A 46 -6.50 5.01 -3.96
CA LEU A 46 -5.14 4.84 -3.42
C LEU A 46 -4.38 3.86 -4.32
N ILE A 47 -3.20 4.25 -4.77
CA ILE A 47 -2.24 3.36 -5.42
C ILE A 47 -1.13 3.14 -4.40
N LEU A 48 -1.12 1.93 -3.83
CA LEU A 48 -0.14 1.48 -2.85
C LEU A 48 0.94 0.70 -3.60
N ASP A 49 2.09 1.33 -3.78
CA ASP A 49 3.15 0.78 -4.61
C ASP A 49 4.16 -0.04 -3.79
N ASP A 50 4.78 -1.04 -4.42
CA ASP A 50 5.88 -1.83 -3.87
C ASP A 50 5.59 -2.47 -2.50
N LEU A 51 4.40 -3.04 -2.34
CA LEU A 51 4.04 -3.80 -1.14
C LEU A 51 4.98 -5.01 -0.98
N GLY A 52 5.58 -5.16 0.20
CA GLY A 52 6.57 -6.20 0.50
C GLY A 52 7.98 -5.67 0.74
N THR A 53 8.20 -4.38 0.49
CA THR A 53 9.50 -3.71 0.72
C THR A 53 9.63 -3.16 2.15
N GLU A 54 8.51 -2.94 2.84
CA GLU A 54 8.47 -2.44 4.21
C GLU A 54 8.96 -3.46 5.23
N MET A 55 9.53 -2.99 6.35
CA MET A 55 9.99 -3.90 7.41
C MET A 55 8.82 -4.71 7.97
N SER A 56 8.92 -6.04 7.92
CA SER A 56 7.89 -6.94 8.47
C SER A 56 7.89 -6.90 9.99
N THR A 57 6.92 -6.20 10.57
CA THR A 57 6.67 -6.17 12.01
C THR A 57 5.19 -6.44 12.27
N SER A 58 4.87 -6.78 13.52
CA SER A 58 3.47 -6.87 13.97
C SER A 58 2.74 -5.54 13.78
N PHE A 59 3.45 -4.42 13.93
CA PHE A 59 2.91 -3.09 13.71
C PHE A 59 2.57 -2.83 12.24
N THR A 60 3.52 -3.03 11.31
CA THR A 60 3.28 -2.80 9.87
C THR A 60 2.17 -3.71 9.34
N SER A 61 2.12 -4.96 9.81
CA SER A 61 1.02 -5.88 9.51
C SER A 61 -0.33 -5.35 10.00
N SER A 62 -0.39 -4.81 11.22
CA SER A 62 -1.62 -4.23 11.78
C SER A 62 -2.06 -2.96 11.04
N ALA A 63 -1.10 -2.11 10.66
CA ALA A 63 -1.35 -0.89 9.90
C ALA A 63 -1.87 -1.20 8.49
N LEU A 64 -1.25 -2.15 7.79
CA LEU A 64 -1.69 -2.62 6.48
C LEU A 64 -3.11 -3.22 6.54
N TYR A 65 -3.36 -4.07 7.54
CA TYR A 65 -4.69 -4.63 7.78
C TYR A 65 -5.73 -3.52 7.97
N ASN A 66 -5.44 -2.54 8.83
CA ASN A 66 -6.34 -1.41 9.09
C ASN A 66 -6.61 -0.60 7.82
N LEU A 67 -5.55 -0.25 7.07
CA LEU A 67 -5.66 0.47 5.80
C LEU A 67 -6.59 -0.25 4.82
N ILE A 68 -6.33 -1.53 4.55
CA ILE A 68 -7.13 -2.33 3.60
C ILE A 68 -8.57 -2.44 4.10
N ASN A 69 -8.77 -2.82 5.36
CA ASN A 69 -10.08 -3.06 5.92
C ASN A 69 -10.95 -1.80 5.93
N THR A 70 -10.42 -0.66 6.38
CA THR A 70 -11.15 0.61 6.40
C THR A 70 -11.55 1.04 4.99
N ARG A 71 -10.64 0.90 4.02
CA ARG A 71 -10.93 1.27 2.62
C ARG A 71 -11.99 0.37 2.00
N LEU A 72 -11.94 -0.94 2.23
CA LEU A 72 -12.95 -1.89 1.76
C LEU A 72 -14.33 -1.57 2.35
N ILE A 73 -14.44 -1.40 3.68
CA ILE A 73 -15.70 -1.04 4.35
C ILE A 73 -16.24 0.31 3.83
N GLY A 74 -15.35 1.27 3.58
CA GLY A 74 -15.71 2.58 3.03
C GLY A 74 -15.96 2.60 1.52
N GLY A 75 -15.89 1.45 0.83
CA GLY A 75 -16.07 1.35 -0.62
C GLY A 75 -14.99 2.09 -1.44
N LYS A 76 -13.85 2.42 -0.84
CA LYS A 76 -12.75 3.16 -1.46
C LYS A 76 -11.91 2.24 -2.34
N LYS A 77 -11.44 2.74 -3.49
CA LYS A 77 -10.72 1.93 -4.47
C LYS A 77 -9.23 1.91 -4.17
N THR A 78 -8.62 0.75 -4.26
CA THR A 78 -7.18 0.59 -4.00
C THR A 78 -6.57 -0.24 -5.11
N ILE A 79 -5.47 0.22 -5.68
CA ILE A 79 -4.57 -0.58 -6.51
C ILE A 79 -3.36 -0.87 -5.65
N ILE A 80 -2.94 -2.12 -5.61
CA ILE A 80 -1.75 -2.57 -4.89
C ILE A 80 -0.82 -3.16 -5.93
N SER A 81 0.44 -2.71 -5.95
CA SER A 81 1.51 -3.37 -6.70
C SER A 81 2.43 -4.11 -5.74
N THR A 82 3.00 -5.23 -6.20
CA THR A 82 3.96 -6.00 -5.43
C THR A 82 4.83 -6.84 -6.36
N ASN A 83 6.08 -7.04 -5.96
CA ASN A 83 6.99 -8.01 -6.59
C ASN A 83 6.97 -9.37 -5.88
N LEU A 84 6.09 -9.56 -4.89
CA LEU A 84 5.93 -10.83 -4.18
C LEU A 84 5.02 -11.76 -4.97
N SER A 85 5.38 -13.04 -5.01
CA SER A 85 4.44 -14.08 -5.44
C SER A 85 3.30 -14.23 -4.43
N ALA A 86 2.20 -14.88 -4.83
CA ALA A 86 1.09 -15.17 -3.91
C ALA A 86 1.57 -15.99 -2.68
N ASP A 87 2.54 -16.89 -2.86
CA ASP A 87 3.10 -17.66 -1.76
C ASP A 87 4.00 -16.83 -0.84
N ASP A 88 4.77 -15.90 -1.39
CA ASP A 88 5.58 -14.98 -0.59
C ASP A 88 4.69 -14.02 0.21
N MET A 89 3.59 -13.55 -0.39
CA MET A 89 2.56 -12.78 0.31
C MET A 89 2.00 -13.57 1.50
N ARG A 90 1.60 -14.83 1.30
CA ARG A 90 1.09 -15.73 2.37
C ARG A 90 2.07 -15.97 3.50
N ARG A 91 3.37 -16.06 3.18
CA ARG A 91 4.43 -16.22 4.19
C ARG A 91 4.69 -14.92 4.94
N ARG A 92 4.56 -13.77 4.27
CA ARG A 92 4.92 -12.46 4.83
C ARG A 92 3.80 -11.85 5.68
N TYR A 93 2.55 -11.95 5.23
CA TYR A 93 1.42 -11.27 5.85
C TYR A 93 0.47 -12.22 6.56
N PHE A 94 -0.22 -11.70 7.57
CA PHE A 94 -1.16 -12.52 8.34
C PHE A 94 -2.37 -12.94 7.50
N PRO A 95 -2.96 -14.12 7.79
CA PRO A 95 -4.08 -14.66 7.02
C PRO A 95 -5.27 -13.70 6.79
N PRO A 96 -5.66 -12.84 7.75
CA PRO A 96 -6.76 -11.88 7.52
C PRO A 96 -6.50 -10.83 6.44
N ILE A 97 -5.23 -10.48 6.20
CA ILE A 97 -4.81 -9.56 5.13
C ILE A 97 -4.92 -10.28 3.80
N ILE A 98 -4.34 -11.47 3.72
CA ILE A 98 -4.35 -12.30 2.51
C ILE A 98 -5.78 -12.63 2.08
N SER A 99 -6.62 -13.07 3.02
CA SER A 99 -8.02 -13.39 2.74
C SER A 99 -8.78 -12.21 2.12
N ARG A 100 -8.49 -10.97 2.55
CA ARG A 100 -9.09 -9.76 1.95
C ARG A 100 -8.52 -9.47 0.57
N ILE A 101 -7.20 -9.59 0.39
CA ILE A 101 -6.56 -9.36 -0.91
C ILE A 101 -7.10 -10.37 -1.94
N GLU A 102 -7.08 -11.66 -1.62
CA GLU A 102 -7.50 -12.71 -2.55
C GLU A 102 -9.03 -12.76 -2.77
N GLY A 103 -9.83 -12.32 -1.78
CA GLY A 103 -11.29 -12.35 -1.87
C GLY A 103 -11.93 -11.08 -2.46
N GLU A 104 -11.32 -9.90 -2.24
CA GLU A 104 -11.93 -8.61 -2.55
C GLU A 104 -11.23 -7.84 -3.69
N TYR A 105 -10.04 -8.29 -4.11
CA TYR A 105 -9.27 -7.66 -5.19
C TYR A 105 -9.20 -8.55 -6.42
N ILE A 106 -9.08 -7.91 -7.58
CA ILE A 106 -8.77 -8.61 -8.83
C ILE A 106 -7.24 -8.72 -8.93
N CYS A 107 -6.72 -9.94 -8.76
CA CYS A 107 -5.29 -10.22 -8.89
C CYS A 107 -4.89 -10.30 -10.38
N LEU A 108 -3.95 -9.44 -10.78
CA LEU A 108 -3.40 -9.42 -12.13
C LEU A 108 -1.92 -9.80 -12.06
N ASN A 109 -1.57 -10.93 -12.69
CA ASN A 109 -0.19 -11.39 -12.75
C ASN A 109 0.54 -10.78 -13.94
N PHE A 110 1.62 -10.06 -13.67
CA PHE A 110 2.49 -9.49 -14.69
C PHE A 110 3.67 -10.43 -14.91
N ALA A 111 3.73 -11.04 -16.09
CA ALA A 111 4.83 -11.91 -16.51
C ALA A 111 5.59 -11.28 -17.68
N GLY A 112 6.90 -11.52 -17.74
CA GLY A 112 7.74 -11.00 -18.81
C GLY A 112 9.16 -10.70 -18.34
N ARG A 113 9.96 -10.11 -19.24
CA ARG A 113 11.30 -9.60 -18.90
C ARG A 113 11.19 -8.23 -18.24
N ASP A 114 12.12 -7.93 -17.34
CA ASP A 114 12.24 -6.60 -16.74
C ASP A 114 12.38 -5.54 -17.84
N VAL A 115 11.46 -4.58 -17.87
CA VAL A 115 11.45 -3.51 -18.86
C VAL A 115 12.70 -2.62 -18.78
N ARG A 116 13.30 -2.47 -17.60
CA ARG A 116 14.56 -1.73 -17.38
C ARG A 116 15.72 -2.46 -18.05
N ALA A 117 15.77 -3.80 -17.97
CA ALA A 117 16.75 -4.60 -18.69
C ALA A 117 16.56 -4.47 -20.21
N VAL A 118 15.32 -4.56 -20.70
CA VAL A 118 14.99 -4.39 -22.13
C VAL A 118 15.36 -3.00 -22.64
N LYS A 119 15.12 -1.94 -21.86
CA LYS A 119 15.50 -0.57 -22.23
C LYS A 119 17.01 -0.41 -22.33
N ARG A 120 17.75 -0.97 -21.38
CA ARG A 120 19.23 -1.00 -21.39
C ARG A 120 19.78 -1.74 -22.60
N GLU A 121 19.24 -2.91 -22.93
CA GLU A 121 19.61 -3.69 -24.13
C GLU A 121 19.38 -2.90 -25.44
N ARG A 122 18.37 -2.02 -25.47
CA ARG A 122 17.99 -1.21 -26.64
C ARG A 122 18.68 0.14 -26.74
N GLY A 123 19.55 0.50 -25.79
CA GLY A 123 20.18 1.82 -25.75
C GLY A 123 19.19 2.98 -25.53
N MET A 124 18.05 2.68 -24.91
CA MET A 124 17.01 3.66 -24.57
C MET A 124 17.18 4.03 -23.09
N GLU A 125 18.13 4.91 -22.78
CA GLU A 125 18.22 5.56 -21.46
C GLU A 125 17.41 6.86 -21.45
#